data_AF-A0AAV6JCL8-F1
#
_entry.id   AF-A0AAV6JCL8-F1
#
_cell.length_a   1.000
_cell.length_b   1.000
_cell.length_c   1.000
_cell.angle_alpha   90.00
_cell.angle_beta   90.00
_cell.angle_gamma   90.00
#
_symmetry.space_group_name_H-M   'P 1'
#
loop_
_entity.id
_entity.type
_entity.pdbx_description
1 polymer ?
#
loop_
_entity_poly.entity_id
_entity_poly.type
_entity_poly.pdbx_seq_one_letter_code
_entity_poly.pdbx_strand_id
1 'polypeptide(L)'
;MGNQIHMPPPHILSLFTLSLLLLLLLLLPLPISSSINVWPKPRTFSWPHPHSILVSPLLTISSPKHKFLTPAVNRYRRQILTEKHHHVNPPGVNPIFTPSLKALNLTVRDLRAPLHHGVNESYTLTVPAGGAAAATAVIEAETAWGAMRGLETFSQLVWGDPVRIAAGVFVWDAPIFGHRGVLLDTSRNYYEVEDILRTIGAMSWNKMNVFHWHITDSQSFPIVVPSEPELGLKGSYGEGMQYSAEDVRRVVEFGLEHGVRVLPEIDMPAHTGSWAEAYPEIVACAHMFWWPTGYAWDDRLASEPGTGQLNPLNPKTYEVIKNVICDVATMFPEPFYHAGADEVVSGCWKADPSIQTFLANNGTLGQLLEIFVNSTLPFIVSHNRTVVYWEDVLLDATVNVSASVLPPENTILQTWNNGPDNTKKIVSSGYRAIVSSSDFYYLDCGHGDWLGNDSTHDQPPGTDQGNGGSWCGPFKTWQTIYNYDITYGLSEEEAKLVLGGEVALWSEQADPTVLDPRIWPRASAMAEALWSGNRDEAGMKRYAEATDRLNEWRQRMVSRGVRAEPIQPLWCVKNPGMCNAQPI
;
A
#
# COMPACT_ATOMS: atom_id res chain seq x y z
N MET A 1 75.08 38.64 -36.22
CA MET A 1 75.11 37.65 -35.12
C MET A 1 73.69 37.51 -34.59
N GLY A 2 73.14 36.29 -34.62
CA GLY A 2 71.78 35.98 -34.17
C GLY A 2 71.16 34.87 -35.03
N ASN A 3 71.26 33.63 -34.56
CA ASN A 3 71.00 32.39 -35.28
C ASN A 3 69.54 32.21 -35.73
N GLN A 4 69.37 31.68 -36.94
CA GLN A 4 68.15 31.02 -37.40
C GLN A 4 67.98 29.66 -36.71
N ILE A 5 66.77 29.37 -36.22
CA ILE A 5 66.34 28.03 -35.85
C ILE A 5 65.12 27.69 -36.72
N HIS A 6 65.27 26.65 -37.54
CA HIS A 6 64.20 26.05 -38.33
C HIS A 6 63.26 25.24 -37.40
N MET A 7 61.95 25.45 -37.51
CA MET A 7 60.93 24.50 -37.02
C MET A 7 60.09 23.98 -38.21
N PRO A 8 59.76 22.67 -38.27
CA PRO A 8 58.95 22.07 -39.33
C PRO A 8 57.43 22.22 -39.04
N PRO A 9 56.54 21.96 -40.02
CA PRO A 9 55.11 22.24 -39.89
C PRO A 9 54.40 21.23 -38.96
N PRO A 10 53.28 21.61 -38.32
CA PRO A 10 52.53 20.70 -37.45
C PRO A 10 51.79 19.64 -38.27
N HIS A 11 51.93 18.39 -37.84
CA HIS A 11 51.33 17.20 -38.41
C HIS A 11 49.79 17.24 -38.36
N ILE A 12 49.13 17.12 -39.52
CA ILE A 12 47.68 16.95 -39.71
C ILE A 12 47.22 15.50 -39.38
N LEU A 13 47.91 14.79 -38.48
CA LEU A 13 47.59 13.39 -38.12
C LEU A 13 46.87 13.22 -36.77
N SER A 14 46.53 14.30 -36.07
CA SER A 14 46.00 14.24 -34.70
C SER A 14 44.46 14.25 -34.61
N LEU A 15 43.75 14.84 -35.57
CA LEU A 15 42.29 15.02 -35.45
C LEU A 15 41.45 13.83 -35.94
N PHE A 16 41.94 13.07 -36.93
CA PHE A 16 41.23 11.88 -37.45
C PHE A 16 41.36 10.66 -36.52
N THR A 17 42.48 10.53 -35.81
CA THR A 17 42.70 9.45 -34.84
C THR A 17 41.96 9.70 -33.53
N LEU A 18 41.82 10.96 -33.11
CA LEU A 18 41.01 11.33 -31.93
C LEU A 18 39.51 11.14 -32.15
N SER A 19 38.98 11.47 -33.35
CA SER A 19 37.55 11.26 -33.64
C SER A 19 37.20 9.78 -33.80
N LEU A 20 38.11 8.96 -34.35
CA LEU A 20 37.92 7.52 -34.44
C LEU A 20 38.01 6.83 -33.07
N LEU A 21 38.87 7.32 -32.16
CA LEU A 21 38.92 6.84 -30.78
C LEU A 21 37.63 7.21 -30.00
N LEU A 22 37.10 8.42 -30.21
CA LEU A 22 35.84 8.85 -29.60
C LEU A 22 34.64 8.04 -30.14
N LEU A 23 34.63 7.73 -31.44
CA LEU A 23 33.61 6.88 -32.06
C LEU A 23 33.71 5.42 -31.60
N LEU A 24 34.92 4.90 -31.35
CA LEU A 24 35.11 3.56 -30.76
C LEU A 24 34.72 3.51 -29.27
N LEU A 25 34.88 4.59 -28.51
CA LEU A 25 34.40 4.71 -27.13
C LEU A 25 32.86 4.76 -27.04
N LEU A 26 32.18 5.23 -28.10
CA LEU A 26 30.71 5.18 -28.25
C LEU A 26 30.19 3.81 -28.72
N LEU A 27 31.07 2.89 -29.14
CA LEU A 27 30.75 1.54 -29.61
C LEU A 27 31.17 0.44 -28.63
N LEU A 28 31.73 0.79 -27.46
CA LEU A 28 31.87 -0.17 -26.37
C LEU A 28 30.46 -0.51 -25.89
N PRO A 29 30.02 -1.78 -25.97
CA PRO A 29 28.81 -2.17 -25.28
C PRO A 29 29.04 -1.79 -23.81
N LEU A 30 28.14 -0.98 -23.25
CA LEU A 30 28.04 -0.82 -21.80
C LEU A 30 28.14 -2.22 -21.21
N PRO A 31 29.00 -2.47 -20.20
CA PRO A 31 29.06 -3.78 -19.58
C PRO A 31 27.63 -4.12 -19.21
N ILE A 32 27.11 -5.21 -19.80
CA ILE A 32 25.80 -5.75 -19.44
C ILE A 32 25.98 -6.11 -17.96
N SER A 33 25.56 -5.21 -17.08
CA SER A 33 25.50 -5.48 -15.66
C SER A 33 24.53 -6.63 -15.54
N SER A 34 25.05 -7.82 -15.28
CA SER A 34 24.23 -8.99 -15.03
C SER A 34 23.59 -8.80 -13.66
N SER A 35 22.51 -8.02 -13.61
CA SER A 35 21.69 -7.83 -12.43
C SER A 35 20.61 -8.90 -12.38
N ILE A 36 20.37 -9.43 -11.19
CA ILE A 36 19.12 -10.13 -10.88
C ILE A 36 18.16 -9.10 -10.32
N ASN A 37 16.98 -9.00 -10.93
CA ASN A 37 15.96 -8.03 -10.52
C ASN A 37 15.22 -8.57 -9.29
N VAL A 38 15.42 -7.90 -8.15
CA VAL A 38 14.72 -8.18 -6.87
C VAL A 38 13.83 -6.98 -6.54
N TRP A 39 12.60 -7.25 -6.12
CA TRP A 39 11.60 -6.25 -5.75
C TRP A 39 10.98 -6.54 -4.37
N PRO A 40 10.93 -5.57 -3.44
CA PRO A 40 11.71 -4.33 -3.42
C PRO A 40 13.23 -4.56 -3.49
N LYS A 41 13.96 -3.61 -4.06
CA LYS A 41 15.43 -3.54 -4.03
C LYS A 41 15.90 -3.58 -2.57
N PRO A 42 16.75 -4.54 -2.16
CA PRO A 42 17.27 -4.58 -0.79
C PRO A 42 18.14 -3.36 -0.45
N ARG A 43 18.23 -3.03 0.84
CA ARG A 43 19.12 -1.95 1.34
C ARG A 43 20.59 -2.23 1.03
N THR A 44 21.01 -3.48 1.15
CA THR A 44 22.34 -3.96 0.74
C THR A 44 22.18 -5.24 -0.07
N PHE A 45 22.67 -5.23 -1.31
CA PHE A 45 22.70 -6.39 -2.19
C PHE A 45 24.08 -6.55 -2.80
N SER A 46 24.70 -7.71 -2.63
CA SER A 46 26.03 -8.02 -3.16
C SER A 46 26.01 -9.32 -3.95
N TRP A 47 26.46 -9.25 -5.21
CA TRP A 47 26.62 -10.40 -6.10
C TRP A 47 27.83 -10.19 -7.03
N PRO A 48 29.05 -10.21 -6.48
CA PRO A 48 30.26 -9.77 -7.19
C PRO A 48 30.67 -10.70 -8.33
N HIS A 49 30.28 -11.98 -8.25
CA HIS A 49 30.55 -13.00 -9.26
C HIS A 49 29.23 -13.66 -9.68
N PRO A 50 28.60 -13.18 -10.75
CA PRO A 50 27.28 -13.65 -11.19
C PRO A 50 27.27 -15.11 -11.66
N HIS A 51 26.93 -16.01 -10.74
CA HIS A 51 26.82 -17.45 -10.97
C HIS A 51 25.43 -17.96 -10.56
N SER A 52 24.98 -19.03 -11.20
CA SER A 52 23.79 -19.78 -10.76
C SER A 52 24.12 -21.23 -10.45
N ILE A 53 23.45 -21.81 -9.46
CA ILE A 53 23.51 -23.25 -9.15
C ILE A 53 22.13 -23.88 -9.30
N LEU A 54 22.07 -25.20 -9.50
CA LEU A 54 20.82 -25.95 -9.47
C LEU A 54 20.24 -26.00 -8.05
N VAL A 55 18.91 -25.95 -7.94
CA VAL A 55 18.20 -26.22 -6.69
C VAL A 55 17.82 -27.70 -6.66
N SER A 56 18.12 -28.38 -5.56
CA SER A 56 17.73 -29.78 -5.36
C SER A 56 16.20 -29.92 -5.35
N PRO A 57 15.61 -30.91 -6.04
CA PRO A 57 14.18 -31.22 -5.90
C PRO A 57 13.83 -31.69 -4.48
N LEU A 58 14.83 -32.07 -3.69
CA LEU A 58 14.73 -32.44 -2.28
C LEU A 58 15.09 -31.28 -1.33
N LEU A 59 15.02 -30.02 -1.79
CA LEU A 59 15.30 -28.85 -0.96
C LEU A 59 14.53 -28.92 0.37
N THR A 60 15.26 -28.78 1.47
CA THR A 60 14.70 -28.61 2.81
C THR A 60 14.82 -27.16 3.25
N ILE A 61 13.81 -26.67 3.97
CA ILE A 61 13.88 -25.39 4.68
C ILE A 61 13.73 -25.70 6.16
N SER A 62 14.77 -25.46 6.95
CA SER A 62 14.77 -25.68 8.40
C SER A 62 14.50 -24.35 9.09
N SER A 63 13.51 -24.31 9.98
CA SER A 63 13.19 -23.12 10.80
C SER A 63 12.81 -23.52 12.22
N PRO A 64 12.88 -22.59 13.19
CA PRO A 64 12.24 -22.78 14.49
C PRO A 64 10.72 -22.99 14.31
N LYS A 65 10.11 -23.70 15.27
CA LYS A 65 8.65 -23.86 15.32
C LYS A 65 8.02 -22.53 15.73
N HIS A 66 7.12 -22.02 14.91
CA HIS A 66 6.36 -20.80 15.20
C HIS A 66 5.05 -20.83 14.42
N LYS A 67 3.95 -20.43 15.07
CA LYS A 67 2.57 -20.60 14.57
C LYS A 67 2.42 -20.11 13.12
N PHE A 68 2.96 -18.94 12.81
CA PHE A 68 2.79 -18.29 11.51
C PHE A 68 3.98 -18.46 10.56
N LEU A 69 5.19 -18.72 11.08
CA LEU A 69 6.38 -18.90 10.24
C LEU A 69 6.40 -20.28 9.59
N THR A 70 5.93 -21.32 10.31
CA THR A 70 5.91 -22.68 9.77
C THR A 70 5.02 -22.81 8.52
N PRO A 71 3.78 -22.25 8.48
CA PRO A 71 3.00 -22.15 7.25
C PRO A 71 3.72 -21.37 6.14
N ALA A 72 4.36 -20.23 6.45
CA ALA A 72 5.11 -19.44 5.48
C ALA A 72 6.28 -20.24 4.87
N VAL A 73 7.06 -20.96 5.68
CA VAL A 73 8.15 -21.83 5.22
C VAL A 73 7.63 -22.91 4.27
N ASN A 74 6.50 -23.54 4.59
CA ASN A 74 5.87 -24.54 3.73
C ASN A 74 5.40 -23.93 2.40
N ARG A 75 4.80 -22.74 2.44
CA ARG A 75 4.38 -21.99 1.25
C ARG A 75 5.57 -21.67 0.36
N TYR A 76 6.62 -21.07 0.90
CA TYR A 76 7.81 -20.70 0.13
C TYR A 76 8.56 -21.92 -0.41
N ARG A 77 8.66 -23.02 0.35
CA ARG A 77 9.24 -24.26 -0.16
C ARG A 77 8.50 -24.76 -1.40
N ARG A 78 7.17 -24.77 -1.36
CA ARG A 78 6.37 -25.15 -2.54
C ARG A 78 6.62 -24.19 -3.69
N GLN A 79 6.52 -22.89 -3.44
CA GLN A 79 6.73 -21.83 -4.43
C GLN A 79 8.10 -21.93 -5.12
N ILE A 80 9.18 -22.14 -4.36
CA ILE A 80 10.55 -22.31 -4.89
C ILE A 80 10.65 -23.54 -5.79
N LEU A 81 10.07 -24.67 -5.37
CA LEU A 81 10.15 -25.92 -6.13
C LEU A 81 9.23 -25.93 -7.37
N THR A 82 8.20 -25.10 -7.38
CA THR A 82 7.26 -24.96 -8.50
C THR A 82 7.45 -23.66 -9.26
N GLU A 83 8.52 -22.91 -9.02
CA GLU A 83 8.78 -21.63 -9.67
C GLU A 83 9.05 -21.88 -11.16
N LYS A 84 8.12 -21.44 -12.01
CA LYS A 84 8.23 -21.55 -13.47
C LYS A 84 8.52 -20.21 -14.13
N HIS A 85 8.84 -19.19 -13.32
CA HIS A 85 9.15 -17.88 -13.84
C HIS A 85 10.38 -17.94 -14.77
N HIS A 86 10.19 -17.43 -15.98
CA HIS A 86 11.24 -17.25 -16.97
C HIS A 86 11.43 -15.76 -17.20
N HIS A 87 12.64 -15.30 -16.92
CA HIS A 87 13.04 -13.92 -17.19
C HIS A 87 12.81 -13.58 -18.67
N VAL A 88 12.19 -12.43 -18.93
CA VAL A 88 12.04 -11.92 -20.32
C VAL A 88 13.42 -11.63 -20.91
N ASN A 89 14.30 -11.05 -20.10
CA ASN A 89 15.73 -10.92 -20.38
C ASN A 89 16.51 -11.74 -19.34
N PRO A 90 17.00 -12.94 -19.70
CA PRO A 90 17.76 -13.77 -18.78
C PRO A 90 18.98 -13.03 -18.23
N PRO A 91 19.28 -13.12 -16.93
CA PRO A 91 20.47 -12.52 -16.37
C PRO A 91 21.71 -13.20 -16.98
N GLY A 92 22.73 -12.41 -17.31
CA GLY A 92 24.02 -12.89 -17.83
C GLY A 92 24.82 -13.65 -16.76
N VAL A 93 24.41 -14.87 -16.41
CA VAL A 93 25.03 -15.67 -15.36
C VAL A 93 25.83 -16.83 -15.91
N ASN A 94 26.93 -17.16 -15.23
CA ASN A 94 27.69 -18.37 -15.49
C ASN A 94 27.07 -19.57 -14.75
N PRO A 95 26.46 -20.55 -15.45
CA PRO A 95 25.81 -21.68 -14.79
C PRO A 95 26.84 -22.67 -14.24
N ILE A 96 26.73 -22.98 -12.94
CA ILE A 96 27.48 -24.05 -12.26
C ILE A 96 26.50 -25.21 -12.01
N PHE A 97 26.83 -26.39 -12.51
CA PHE A 97 25.92 -27.55 -12.43
C PHE A 97 26.08 -28.35 -11.14
N THR A 98 27.22 -28.24 -10.46
CA THR A 98 27.49 -28.97 -9.22
C THR A 98 28.38 -28.16 -8.28
N PRO A 99 28.13 -28.19 -6.96
CA PRO A 99 27.00 -28.85 -6.30
C PRO A 99 25.70 -28.03 -6.39
N SER A 100 24.56 -28.72 -6.23
CA SER A 100 23.22 -28.10 -6.12
C SER A 100 22.95 -27.61 -4.69
N LEU A 101 22.11 -26.58 -4.54
CA LEU A 101 21.59 -26.15 -3.25
C LEU A 101 20.66 -27.21 -2.67
N LYS A 102 20.90 -27.64 -1.42
CA LYS A 102 20.14 -28.73 -0.76
C LYS A 102 19.30 -28.26 0.42
N ALA A 103 19.71 -27.18 1.09
CA ALA A 103 19.04 -26.69 2.28
C ALA A 103 19.01 -25.17 2.35
N LEU A 104 18.02 -24.65 3.08
CA LEU A 104 17.94 -23.28 3.56
C LEU A 104 17.69 -23.32 5.07
N ASN A 105 18.58 -22.71 5.86
CA ASN A 105 18.45 -22.67 7.31
C ASN A 105 18.01 -21.27 7.76
N LEU A 106 16.95 -21.20 8.55
CA LEU A 106 16.44 -19.97 9.16
C LEU A 106 16.82 -19.97 10.63
N THR A 107 17.38 -18.85 11.10
CA THR A 107 17.55 -18.54 12.52
C THR A 107 16.72 -17.30 12.87
N VAL A 108 16.01 -17.37 13.99
CA VAL A 108 15.19 -16.28 14.51
C VAL A 108 15.54 -16.05 15.97
N ARG A 109 15.83 -14.81 16.35
CA ARG A 109 16.28 -14.47 17.70
C ARG A 109 15.13 -14.38 18.70
N ASP A 110 14.07 -13.65 18.35
CA ASP A 110 12.86 -13.54 19.15
C ASP A 110 11.65 -14.14 18.42
N LEU A 111 11.21 -15.31 18.90
CA LEU A 111 10.03 -16.01 18.40
C LEU A 111 8.73 -15.55 19.05
N ARG A 112 8.78 -14.63 20.02
CA ARG A 112 7.61 -14.17 20.79
C ARG A 112 7.12 -12.79 20.36
N ALA A 113 7.89 -12.06 19.56
CA ALA A 113 7.52 -10.74 19.06
C ALA A 113 6.20 -10.80 18.25
N PRO A 114 5.13 -10.11 18.69
CA PRO A 114 3.87 -10.08 17.94
C PRO A 114 4.02 -9.25 16.66
N LEU A 115 3.15 -9.48 15.67
CA LEU A 115 3.11 -8.65 14.46
C LEU A 115 2.35 -7.36 14.74
N HIS A 116 3.01 -6.39 15.37
CA HIS A 116 2.47 -5.06 15.63
C HIS A 116 3.30 -3.99 14.88
N HIS A 117 2.79 -2.76 14.81
CA HIS A 117 3.56 -1.64 14.29
C HIS A 117 4.92 -1.52 15.00
N GLY A 118 5.99 -1.34 14.22
CA GLY A 118 7.35 -1.20 14.74
C GLY A 118 8.08 -2.51 15.06
N VAL A 119 7.46 -3.68 14.84
CA VAL A 119 8.19 -4.95 15.00
C VAL A 119 9.39 -5.02 14.06
N ASN A 120 10.51 -5.61 14.50
CA ASN A 120 11.72 -5.68 13.70
C ASN A 120 11.54 -6.66 12.52
N GLU A 121 11.53 -6.11 11.30
CA GLU A 121 11.38 -6.86 10.04
C GLU A 121 12.72 -7.08 9.29
N SER A 122 13.86 -6.82 9.96
CA SER A 122 15.18 -6.97 9.34
C SER A 122 15.62 -8.43 9.20
N TYR A 123 16.44 -8.69 8.19
CA TYR A 123 17.05 -9.99 7.96
C TYR A 123 18.39 -9.88 7.21
N THR A 124 19.21 -10.92 7.33
CA THR A 124 20.30 -11.22 6.42
C THR A 124 19.97 -12.46 5.60
N LEU A 125 20.45 -12.51 4.36
CA LEU A 125 20.35 -13.69 3.51
C LEU A 125 21.71 -13.94 2.83
N THR A 126 22.22 -15.16 2.96
CA THR A 126 23.45 -15.60 2.29
C THR A 126 23.17 -16.84 1.43
N VAL A 127 23.48 -16.76 0.14
CA VAL A 127 23.55 -17.91 -0.75
C VAL A 127 25.02 -18.14 -1.11
N PRO A 128 25.65 -19.25 -0.69
CA PRO A 128 27.09 -19.46 -0.87
C PRO A 128 27.49 -19.54 -2.35
N ALA A 129 28.69 -19.06 -2.68
CA ALA A 129 29.32 -19.32 -3.97
C ALA A 129 29.74 -20.81 -4.03
N GLY A 130 29.61 -21.48 -5.18
CA GLY A 130 29.77 -22.94 -5.34
C GLY A 130 31.02 -23.56 -4.68
N GLY A 131 30.91 -24.84 -4.25
CA GLY A 131 31.97 -25.60 -3.55
C GLY A 131 31.40 -26.61 -2.54
N ALA A 132 32.21 -27.44 -1.86
CA ALA A 132 31.71 -28.46 -0.91
C ALA A 132 30.87 -27.88 0.26
N ALA A 133 31.06 -26.59 0.58
CA ALA A 133 30.26 -25.82 1.55
C ALA A 133 28.97 -25.20 0.97
N ALA A 134 28.76 -25.27 -0.35
CA ALA A 134 27.70 -24.55 -1.07
C ALA A 134 26.33 -25.27 -1.10
N ALA A 135 26.07 -26.15 -0.13
CA ALA A 135 24.83 -26.93 -0.07
C ALA A 135 23.72 -26.25 0.75
N THR A 136 24.03 -25.21 1.53
CA THR A 136 23.08 -24.61 2.47
C THR A 136 23.11 -23.09 2.40
N ALA A 137 21.96 -22.48 2.09
CA ALA A 137 21.73 -21.05 2.23
C ALA A 137 21.28 -20.74 3.67
N VAL A 138 21.44 -19.49 4.10
CA VAL A 138 21.11 -19.06 5.47
C VAL A 138 20.31 -17.76 5.44
N ILE A 139 19.23 -17.72 6.22
CA ILE A 139 18.52 -16.50 6.60
C ILE A 139 18.64 -16.32 8.12
N GLU A 140 19.08 -15.16 8.56
CA GLU A 140 19.04 -14.78 9.98
C GLU A 140 18.14 -13.57 10.15
N ALA A 141 17.23 -13.60 11.11
CA ALA A 141 16.31 -12.50 11.37
C ALA A 141 16.13 -12.26 12.86
N GLU A 142 15.80 -11.02 13.23
CA GLU A 142 15.48 -10.68 14.61
C GLU A 142 14.17 -11.36 15.04
N THR A 143 13.15 -11.30 14.19
CA THR A 143 11.82 -11.87 14.46
C THR A 143 11.36 -12.82 13.36
N ALA A 144 10.29 -13.56 13.62
CA ALA A 144 9.64 -14.40 12.61
C ALA A 144 9.22 -13.60 11.35
N TRP A 145 8.89 -12.32 11.51
CA TRP A 145 8.42 -11.45 10.44
C TRP A 145 9.56 -11.08 9.50
N GLY A 146 10.74 -10.73 10.03
CA GLY A 146 11.96 -10.54 9.23
C GLY A 146 12.35 -11.80 8.44
N ALA A 147 12.20 -12.98 9.05
CA ALA A 147 12.44 -14.25 8.36
C ALA A 147 11.49 -14.46 7.16
N MET A 148 10.22 -14.06 7.27
CA MET A 148 9.28 -14.08 6.14
C MET A 148 9.70 -13.12 5.01
N ARG A 149 10.24 -11.94 5.34
CA ARG A 149 10.77 -10.99 4.34
C ARG A 149 11.98 -11.59 3.61
N GLY A 150 12.85 -12.27 4.35
CA GLY A 150 14.00 -12.99 3.79
C GLY A 150 13.59 -14.16 2.89
N LEU A 151 12.55 -14.90 3.24
CA LEU A 151 12.01 -15.97 2.41
C LEU A 151 11.46 -15.44 1.07
N GLU A 152 10.78 -14.29 1.07
CA GLU A 152 10.32 -13.67 -0.17
C GLU A 152 11.50 -13.29 -1.07
N THR A 153 12.50 -12.59 -0.52
CA THR A 153 13.72 -12.23 -1.28
C THR A 153 14.44 -13.47 -1.79
N PHE A 154 14.59 -14.52 -0.98
CA PHE A 154 15.17 -15.78 -1.41
C PHE A 154 14.39 -16.40 -2.58
N SER A 155 13.05 -16.39 -2.51
CA SER A 155 12.21 -16.88 -3.61
C SER A 155 12.51 -16.15 -4.91
N GLN A 156 12.78 -14.84 -4.83
CA GLN A 156 13.04 -14.02 -6.01
C GLN A 156 14.37 -14.33 -6.68
N LEU A 157 15.32 -14.90 -5.95
CA LEU A 157 16.59 -15.36 -6.49
C LEU A 157 16.49 -16.66 -7.30
N VAL A 158 15.31 -17.28 -7.36
CA VAL A 158 15.06 -18.58 -8.01
C VAL A 158 14.34 -18.39 -9.36
N TRP A 159 14.72 -19.16 -10.39
CA TRP A 159 14.07 -19.14 -11.71
C TRP A 159 14.31 -20.42 -12.52
N GLY A 160 13.54 -20.57 -13.61
CA GLY A 160 13.77 -21.54 -14.70
C GLY A 160 13.39 -23.00 -14.43
N ASP A 161 13.50 -23.82 -15.47
CA ASP A 161 13.29 -25.27 -15.45
C ASP A 161 14.44 -25.96 -16.24
N PRO A 162 15.37 -26.69 -15.58
CA PRO A 162 15.39 -27.03 -14.16
C PRO A 162 15.63 -25.80 -13.27
N VAL A 163 15.07 -25.84 -12.05
CA VAL A 163 15.10 -24.75 -11.07
C VAL A 163 16.53 -24.38 -10.69
N ARG A 164 16.85 -23.08 -10.80
CA ARG A 164 18.15 -22.48 -10.50
C ARG A 164 18.02 -21.36 -9.48
N ILE A 165 19.11 -21.04 -8.82
CA ILE A 165 19.23 -19.91 -7.90
C ILE A 165 20.52 -19.13 -8.12
N ALA A 166 20.48 -17.81 -7.93
CA ALA A 166 21.69 -16.98 -7.87
C ALA A 166 22.56 -17.37 -6.67
N ALA A 167 23.83 -17.71 -6.94
CA ALA A 167 24.80 -18.15 -5.96
C ALA A 167 25.89 -17.10 -5.70
N GLY A 168 26.48 -17.10 -4.51
CA GLY A 168 27.42 -16.06 -4.08
C GLY A 168 26.75 -14.72 -3.77
N VAL A 169 25.49 -14.77 -3.31
CA VAL A 169 24.67 -13.61 -2.97
C VAL A 169 24.75 -13.34 -1.48
N PHE A 170 24.91 -12.07 -1.12
CA PHE A 170 24.70 -11.58 0.23
C PHE A 170 23.69 -10.43 0.23
N VAL A 171 22.76 -10.47 1.17
CA VAL A 171 21.75 -9.44 1.41
C VAL A 171 21.71 -9.09 2.89
N TRP A 172 21.66 -7.79 3.17
CA TRP A 172 21.17 -7.26 4.44
C TRP A 172 20.03 -6.29 4.12
N ASP A 173 18.93 -6.38 4.85
CA ASP A 173 17.73 -5.67 4.46
C ASP A 173 16.80 -5.38 5.65
N ALA A 174 16.09 -4.26 5.56
CA ALA A 174 15.12 -3.77 6.54
C ALA A 174 14.27 -2.65 5.91
N PRO A 175 13.01 -2.46 6.32
CA PRO A 175 12.18 -1.36 5.83
C PRO A 175 12.63 0.00 6.39
N ILE A 176 12.40 1.08 5.63
CA ILE A 176 12.53 2.47 6.12
C ILE A 176 11.35 2.83 7.02
N PHE A 177 10.13 2.50 6.59
CA PHE A 177 8.89 2.83 7.32
C PHE A 177 8.22 1.58 7.88
N GLY A 178 7.67 1.69 9.10
CA GLY A 178 7.01 0.58 9.80
C GLY A 178 5.58 0.29 9.34
N HIS A 179 4.96 1.19 8.57
CA HIS A 179 3.59 1.08 8.07
C HIS A 179 3.57 1.17 6.55
N ARG A 180 3.22 0.08 5.86
CA ARG A 180 3.26 0.00 4.38
C ARG A 180 1.99 -0.72 3.92
N GLY A 181 0.95 0.04 3.62
CA GLY A 181 -0.40 -0.50 3.53
C GLY A 181 -1.10 -0.41 2.18
N VAL A 182 -2.15 -1.22 2.06
CA VAL A 182 -3.17 -1.11 1.01
C VAL A 182 -4.51 -0.98 1.72
N LEU A 183 -5.23 0.11 1.48
CA LEU A 183 -6.63 0.25 1.82
C LEU A 183 -7.48 -0.39 0.72
N LEU A 184 -8.36 -1.31 1.10
CA LEU A 184 -9.41 -1.84 0.22
C LEU A 184 -10.77 -1.55 0.85
N ASP A 185 -11.56 -0.78 0.12
CA ASP A 185 -12.97 -0.55 0.38
C ASP A 185 -13.79 -1.74 -0.11
N THR A 186 -14.48 -2.41 0.82
CA THR A 186 -15.37 -3.54 0.52
C THR A 186 -16.84 -3.22 0.78
N SER A 187 -17.15 -1.95 1.00
CA SER A 187 -18.52 -1.48 1.25
C SER A 187 -19.17 -0.97 -0.03
N ARG A 188 -18.49 -0.11 -0.79
CA ARG A 188 -19.04 0.43 -2.05
C ARG A 188 -19.34 -0.69 -3.04
N ASN A 189 -18.45 -1.68 -3.13
CA ASN A 189 -18.69 -2.94 -3.81
C ASN A 189 -18.15 -4.11 -2.98
N TYR A 190 -18.82 -5.25 -3.07
CA TYR A 190 -18.44 -6.45 -2.31
C TYR A 190 -17.26 -7.20 -2.96
N TYR A 191 -16.39 -7.75 -2.11
CA TYR A 191 -15.29 -8.62 -2.53
C TYR A 191 -15.36 -9.96 -1.79
N GLU A 192 -15.21 -11.06 -2.51
CA GLU A 192 -15.16 -12.37 -1.88
C GLU A 192 -13.92 -12.50 -0.99
N VAL A 193 -13.98 -13.36 0.03
CA VAL A 193 -12.84 -13.61 0.93
C VAL A 193 -11.59 -13.99 0.13
N GLU A 194 -11.72 -14.79 -0.93
CA GLU A 194 -10.59 -15.18 -1.78
C GLU A 194 -9.91 -14.00 -2.48
N ASP A 195 -10.66 -12.96 -2.85
CA ASP A 195 -10.10 -11.75 -3.45
C ASP A 195 -9.26 -10.98 -2.43
N ILE A 196 -9.74 -10.88 -1.19
CA ILE A 196 -9.01 -10.28 -0.07
C ILE A 196 -7.74 -11.08 0.23
N LEU A 197 -7.84 -12.41 0.33
CA LEU A 197 -6.68 -13.28 0.57
C LEU A 197 -5.63 -13.16 -0.55
N ARG A 198 -6.07 -13.07 -1.80
CA ARG A 198 -5.17 -12.91 -2.95
C ARG A 198 -4.45 -11.56 -2.91
N THR A 199 -5.13 -10.48 -2.52
CA THR A 199 -4.52 -9.16 -2.29
C THR A 199 -3.47 -9.23 -1.18
N ILE A 200 -3.79 -9.83 -0.02
CA ILE A 200 -2.85 -10.01 1.10
C ILE A 200 -1.63 -10.86 0.68
N GLY A 201 -1.84 -11.90 -0.12
CA GLY A 201 -0.76 -12.72 -0.68
C GLY A 201 0.20 -11.88 -1.53
N ALA A 202 -0.34 -11.05 -2.43
CA ALA A 202 0.44 -10.13 -3.26
C ALA A 202 1.17 -9.04 -2.45
N MET A 203 0.54 -8.54 -1.39
CA MET A 203 1.17 -7.62 -0.43
C MET A 203 2.40 -8.24 0.24
N SER A 204 2.30 -9.50 0.67
CA SER A 204 3.42 -10.25 1.27
C SER A 204 4.63 -10.29 0.34
N TRP A 205 4.41 -10.55 -0.95
CA TRP A 205 5.46 -10.60 -1.96
C TRP A 205 6.15 -9.24 -2.16
N ASN A 206 5.41 -8.16 -1.96
CA ASN A 206 5.91 -6.78 -2.04
C ASN A 206 6.47 -6.26 -0.70
N LYS A 207 6.49 -7.09 0.35
CA LYS A 207 6.89 -6.72 1.72
C LYS A 207 6.02 -5.60 2.33
N MET A 208 4.80 -5.43 1.84
CA MET A 208 3.76 -4.63 2.49
C MET A 208 3.25 -5.37 3.73
N ASN A 209 2.83 -4.63 4.75
CA ASN A 209 2.59 -5.19 6.08
C ASN A 209 1.28 -4.75 6.76
N VAL A 210 0.45 -3.94 6.09
CA VAL A 210 -0.87 -3.52 6.61
C VAL A 210 -1.92 -3.64 5.52
N PHE A 211 -2.89 -4.52 5.71
CA PHE A 211 -4.13 -4.53 4.95
C PHE A 211 -5.13 -3.71 5.73
N HIS A 212 -5.36 -2.49 5.27
CA HIS A 212 -6.38 -1.62 5.81
C HIS A 212 -7.69 -2.01 5.14
N TRP A 213 -8.59 -2.58 5.92
CA TRP A 213 -9.88 -3.04 5.45
C TRP A 213 -10.91 -1.98 5.79
N HIS A 214 -11.36 -1.22 4.77
CA HIS A 214 -12.49 -0.32 4.87
C HIS A 214 -13.77 -1.12 4.66
N ILE A 215 -14.38 -1.54 5.77
CA ILE A 215 -15.36 -2.63 5.76
C ILE A 215 -16.76 -2.12 5.50
N THR A 216 -17.11 -0.96 6.06
CA THR A 216 -18.48 -0.41 6.08
C THR A 216 -18.47 1.03 5.60
N ASP A 217 -19.52 1.40 4.88
CA ASP A 217 -19.76 2.77 4.42
C ASP A 217 -21.29 2.99 4.31
N SER A 218 -21.71 4.13 3.75
CA SER A 218 -23.09 4.43 3.50
C SER A 218 -23.79 3.46 2.56
N GLN A 219 -23.07 2.88 1.61
CA GLN A 219 -23.68 2.00 0.59
C GLN A 219 -23.90 0.58 1.11
N SER A 220 -23.04 0.05 2.00
CA SER A 220 -23.31 -1.23 2.66
C SER A 220 -22.63 -1.43 4.03
N PHE A 221 -23.19 -2.38 4.79
CA PHE A 221 -22.63 -2.90 6.04
C PHE A 221 -22.44 -4.43 5.90
N PRO A 222 -21.34 -4.90 5.29
CA PRO A 222 -21.16 -6.31 4.96
C PRO A 222 -20.65 -7.16 6.12
N ILE A 223 -20.02 -6.59 7.15
CA ILE A 223 -19.51 -7.38 8.29
C ILE A 223 -20.62 -7.77 9.26
N VAL A 224 -20.62 -9.02 9.69
CA VAL A 224 -21.53 -9.50 10.73
C VAL A 224 -20.92 -9.27 12.10
N VAL A 225 -21.47 -8.30 12.83
CA VAL A 225 -21.14 -8.02 14.24
C VAL A 225 -22.14 -8.75 15.15
N PRO A 226 -21.73 -9.77 15.93
CA PRO A 226 -22.65 -10.63 16.67
C PRO A 226 -23.61 -9.92 17.65
N SER A 227 -23.18 -8.81 18.23
CA SER A 227 -23.95 -8.01 19.18
C SER A 227 -25.00 -7.14 18.47
N GLU A 228 -24.82 -6.86 17.18
CA GLU A 228 -25.71 -6.02 16.35
C GLU A 228 -25.97 -6.67 14.97
N PRO A 229 -26.50 -7.92 14.91
CA PRO A 229 -26.53 -8.71 13.69
C PRO A 229 -27.43 -8.11 12.59
N GLU A 230 -28.40 -7.29 12.99
CA GLU A 230 -29.30 -6.59 12.08
C GLU A 230 -28.56 -5.62 11.14
N LEU A 231 -27.42 -5.05 11.56
CA LEU A 231 -26.59 -4.18 10.71
C LEU A 231 -26.12 -4.94 9.47
N GLY A 232 -25.55 -6.14 9.65
CA GLY A 232 -25.14 -6.99 8.53
C GLY A 232 -26.33 -7.51 7.73
N LEU A 233 -27.36 -8.02 8.42
CA LEU A 233 -28.54 -8.63 7.79
C LEU A 233 -29.29 -7.68 6.85
N LYS A 234 -29.38 -6.39 7.22
CA LYS A 234 -30.16 -5.40 6.47
C LYS A 234 -29.31 -4.41 5.69
N GLY A 235 -28.09 -4.12 6.16
CA GLY A 235 -27.19 -3.14 5.53
C GLY A 235 -26.28 -3.73 4.46
N SER A 236 -26.12 -5.05 4.36
CA SER A 236 -25.36 -5.67 3.26
C SER A 236 -26.14 -5.67 1.94
N TYR A 237 -25.44 -5.84 0.82
CA TYR A 237 -26.09 -5.99 -0.50
C TYR A 237 -26.91 -7.29 -0.65
N GLY A 238 -26.76 -8.23 0.28
CA GLY A 238 -27.53 -9.46 0.34
C GLY A 238 -26.85 -10.52 1.21
N GLU A 239 -27.58 -11.59 1.56
CA GLU A 239 -27.09 -12.66 2.45
C GLU A 239 -25.77 -13.31 1.99
N GLY A 240 -25.52 -13.35 0.68
CA GLY A 240 -24.28 -13.89 0.10
C GLY A 240 -23.11 -12.90 0.04
N MET A 241 -23.31 -11.65 0.46
CA MET A 241 -22.34 -10.55 0.40
C MET A 241 -22.04 -10.03 1.79
N GLN A 242 -21.74 -10.97 2.70
CA GLN A 242 -21.43 -10.70 4.10
C GLN A 242 -20.08 -11.30 4.48
N TYR A 243 -19.45 -10.74 5.50
CA TYR A 243 -18.26 -11.28 6.16
C TYR A 243 -18.65 -11.79 7.54
N SER A 244 -18.72 -13.11 7.68
CA SER A 244 -18.97 -13.74 8.97
C SER A 244 -17.75 -13.59 9.90
N ALA A 245 -17.94 -13.86 11.20
CA ALA A 245 -16.81 -13.91 12.14
C ALA A 245 -15.74 -14.94 11.73
N GLU A 246 -16.13 -16.02 11.05
CA GLU A 246 -15.19 -17.03 10.53
C GLU A 246 -14.41 -16.50 9.32
N ASP A 247 -15.05 -15.71 8.44
CA ASP A 247 -14.38 -15.05 7.32
C ASP A 247 -13.35 -14.04 7.82
N VAL A 248 -13.73 -13.21 8.80
CA VAL A 248 -12.80 -12.27 9.44
C VAL A 248 -11.63 -13.02 10.08
N ARG A 249 -11.90 -14.10 10.83
CA ARG A 249 -10.86 -14.95 11.43
C ARG A 249 -9.92 -15.51 10.37
N ARG A 250 -10.47 -15.95 9.23
CA ARG A 250 -9.70 -16.50 8.10
C ARG A 250 -8.81 -15.43 7.46
N VAL A 251 -9.32 -14.23 7.22
CA VAL A 251 -8.55 -13.10 6.68
C VAL A 251 -7.42 -12.69 7.62
N VAL A 252 -7.72 -12.56 8.92
CA VAL A 252 -6.73 -12.20 9.95
C VAL A 252 -5.63 -13.27 10.07
N GLU A 253 -5.99 -14.55 10.14
CA GLU A 253 -5.01 -15.63 10.24
C GLU A 253 -4.14 -15.72 8.99
N PHE A 254 -4.75 -15.58 7.80
CA PHE A 254 -4.01 -15.53 6.55
C PHE A 254 -3.06 -14.33 6.48
N GLY A 255 -3.49 -13.15 6.94
CA GLY A 255 -2.63 -11.98 7.12
C GLY A 255 -1.40 -12.30 7.95
N LEU A 256 -1.58 -12.87 9.15
CA LEU A 256 -0.49 -13.24 10.05
C LEU A 256 0.46 -14.27 9.40
N GLU A 257 -0.04 -15.27 8.68
CA GLU A 257 0.79 -16.23 7.92
C GLU A 257 1.58 -15.60 6.75
N HIS A 258 1.22 -14.38 6.35
CA HIS A 258 1.85 -13.60 5.29
C HIS A 258 2.63 -12.38 5.82
N GLY A 259 2.70 -12.20 7.14
CA GLY A 259 3.35 -11.05 7.76
C GLY A 259 2.61 -9.75 7.46
N VAL A 260 1.29 -9.79 7.33
CA VAL A 260 0.41 -8.65 7.05
C VAL A 260 -0.57 -8.48 8.22
N ARG A 261 -0.56 -7.29 8.82
CA ARG A 261 -1.54 -6.85 9.81
C ARG A 261 -2.86 -6.57 9.11
N VAL A 262 -3.99 -6.84 9.76
CA VAL A 262 -5.31 -6.49 9.23
C VAL A 262 -5.90 -5.40 10.11
N LEU A 263 -5.89 -4.17 9.61
CA LEU A 263 -6.41 -2.98 10.27
C LEU A 263 -7.89 -2.79 9.87
N PRO A 264 -8.85 -3.02 10.78
CA PRO A 264 -10.24 -2.75 10.48
C PRO A 264 -10.54 -1.26 10.51
N GLU A 265 -11.40 -0.83 9.60
CA GLU A 265 -12.07 0.45 9.63
C GLU A 265 -13.59 0.26 9.63
N ILE A 266 -14.22 0.91 10.61
CA ILE A 266 -15.65 1.19 10.65
C ILE A 266 -15.77 2.72 10.65
N ASP A 267 -16.06 3.30 9.49
CA ASP A 267 -16.10 4.75 9.34
C ASP A 267 -17.32 5.37 10.03
N MET A 268 -17.08 6.33 10.91
CA MET A 268 -18.10 7.05 11.67
C MET A 268 -17.60 8.46 12.07
N PRO A 269 -18.48 9.47 12.19
CA PRO A 269 -19.94 9.40 12.10
C PRO A 269 -20.50 9.64 10.70
N ALA A 270 -19.68 10.05 9.74
CA ALA A 270 -20.07 10.09 8.33
C ALA A 270 -20.20 8.66 7.77
N HIS A 271 -20.42 8.52 6.45
CA HIS A 271 -20.33 7.21 5.79
C HIS A 271 -21.16 6.08 6.45
N THR A 272 -22.36 6.41 6.95
CA THR A 272 -23.18 5.51 7.80
C THR A 272 -24.63 5.36 7.31
N GLY A 273 -24.92 5.71 6.06
CA GLY A 273 -26.24 5.47 5.43
C GLY A 273 -26.77 4.04 5.59
N SER A 274 -25.93 3.02 5.44
CA SER A 274 -26.31 1.61 5.55
C SER A 274 -26.80 1.20 6.96
N TRP A 275 -26.42 1.96 8.00
CA TRP A 275 -26.86 1.71 9.36
C TRP A 275 -28.36 1.99 9.54
N ALA A 276 -28.93 2.87 8.71
CA ALA A 276 -30.34 3.25 8.78
C ALA A 276 -31.29 2.08 8.44
N GLU A 277 -30.79 1.07 7.72
CA GLU A 277 -31.57 -0.14 7.42
C GLU A 277 -31.89 -0.94 8.69
N ALA A 278 -31.00 -0.93 9.69
CA ALA A 278 -31.22 -1.55 10.99
C ALA A 278 -31.76 -0.58 12.04
N TYR A 279 -31.21 0.64 12.08
CA TYR A 279 -31.45 1.65 13.11
C TYR A 279 -31.73 3.02 12.48
N PRO A 280 -32.89 3.21 11.82
CA PRO A 280 -33.19 4.48 11.13
C PRO A 280 -33.23 5.68 12.08
N GLU A 281 -33.49 5.47 13.37
CA GLU A 281 -33.57 6.53 14.38
C GLU A 281 -32.22 7.13 14.79
N ILE A 282 -31.11 6.46 14.49
CA ILE A 282 -29.76 6.95 14.85
C ILE A 282 -29.03 7.62 13.69
N VAL A 283 -29.61 7.65 12.49
CA VAL A 283 -28.96 8.18 11.28
C VAL A 283 -29.70 9.43 10.78
N ALA A 284 -29.01 10.57 10.77
CA ALA A 284 -29.50 11.79 10.15
C ALA A 284 -29.43 11.68 8.62
N CYS A 285 -30.36 12.35 7.93
CA CYS A 285 -30.46 12.46 6.47
C CYS A 285 -30.46 11.15 5.66
N ALA A 286 -30.68 10.00 6.28
CA ALA A 286 -30.75 8.71 5.58
C ALA A 286 -31.80 8.70 4.47
N HIS A 287 -31.49 8.05 3.35
CA HIS A 287 -32.36 7.91 2.16
C HIS A 287 -32.82 9.23 1.52
N MET A 288 -32.18 10.35 1.85
CA MET A 288 -32.39 11.62 1.16
C MET A 288 -31.57 11.66 -0.13
N PHE A 289 -31.97 12.52 -1.07
CA PHE A 289 -31.14 12.75 -2.25
C PHE A 289 -29.90 13.56 -1.85
N TRP A 290 -28.72 13.06 -2.21
CA TRP A 290 -27.42 13.57 -1.73
C TRP A 290 -27.15 15.04 -2.06
N TRP A 291 -27.58 15.52 -3.23
CA TRP A 291 -27.40 16.91 -3.62
C TRP A 291 -28.65 17.49 -4.31
N PRO A 292 -29.65 17.96 -3.54
CA PRO A 292 -30.92 18.43 -4.09
C PRO A 292 -30.78 19.63 -5.04
N THR A 293 -31.62 19.71 -6.07
CA THR A 293 -31.59 20.82 -7.03
C THR A 293 -31.76 22.17 -6.34
N GLY A 294 -30.84 23.10 -6.63
CA GLY A 294 -30.85 24.45 -6.05
C GLY A 294 -30.04 24.59 -4.75
N TYR A 295 -29.52 23.49 -4.20
CA TYR A 295 -28.60 23.55 -3.07
C TYR A 295 -27.18 23.87 -3.56
N ALA A 296 -26.48 24.76 -2.87
CA ALA A 296 -25.05 24.96 -3.09
C ALA A 296 -24.27 23.70 -2.67
N TRP A 297 -23.03 23.53 -3.17
CA TRP A 297 -22.18 22.39 -2.79
C TRP A 297 -21.96 22.30 -1.27
N ASP A 298 -21.84 23.44 -0.60
CA ASP A 298 -21.66 23.50 0.86
C ASP A 298 -22.92 23.08 1.65
N ASP A 299 -24.09 23.10 1.00
CA ASP A 299 -25.38 22.70 1.57
C ASP A 299 -25.77 21.26 1.18
N ARG A 300 -24.95 20.55 0.38
CA ARG A 300 -25.18 19.15 0.02
C ARG A 300 -25.36 18.28 1.27
N LEU A 301 -26.02 17.14 1.12
CA LEU A 301 -26.29 16.21 2.22
C LEU A 301 -25.23 15.10 2.31
N ALA A 302 -24.42 14.87 1.27
CA ALA A 302 -23.26 13.99 1.29
C ALA A 302 -22.27 14.40 0.18
N SER A 303 -20.99 14.01 0.28
CA SER A 303 -20.00 14.18 -0.81
C SER A 303 -20.30 13.28 -2.02
N GLU A 304 -21.03 12.19 -1.80
CA GLU A 304 -21.44 11.23 -2.83
C GLU A 304 -22.84 10.62 -2.55
N PRO A 305 -23.49 9.98 -3.55
CA PRO A 305 -24.74 9.25 -3.34
C PRO A 305 -24.65 8.15 -2.26
N GLY A 306 -25.66 8.13 -1.38
CA GLY A 306 -25.70 7.27 -0.20
C GLY A 306 -25.70 8.13 1.07
N THR A 307 -26.71 8.96 1.27
CA THR A 307 -26.72 9.86 2.43
C THR A 307 -26.92 9.11 3.74
N GLY A 308 -26.24 9.57 4.78
CA GLY A 308 -26.47 9.15 6.15
C GLY A 308 -25.28 9.45 7.03
N GLN A 309 -25.54 10.11 8.16
CA GLN A 309 -24.55 10.36 9.20
C GLN A 309 -25.14 10.06 10.56
N LEU A 310 -24.42 9.36 11.42
CA LEU A 310 -24.87 9.06 12.78
C LEU A 310 -25.21 10.36 13.52
N ASN A 311 -26.32 10.36 14.25
CA ASN A 311 -26.80 11.48 15.04
C ASN A 311 -26.11 11.46 16.42
N PRO A 312 -25.21 12.41 16.72
CA PRO A 312 -24.47 12.42 17.99
C PRO A 312 -25.32 12.79 19.22
N LEU A 313 -26.55 13.29 19.03
CA LEU A 313 -27.45 13.67 20.10
C LEU A 313 -28.38 12.53 20.54
N ASN A 314 -28.49 11.45 19.75
CA ASN A 314 -29.31 10.30 20.11
C ASN A 314 -28.51 9.34 21.01
N PRO A 315 -28.93 9.06 22.27
CA PRO A 315 -28.22 8.13 23.14
C PRO A 315 -28.11 6.70 22.58
N LYS A 316 -29.08 6.27 21.77
CA LYS A 316 -29.09 4.94 21.15
C LYS A 316 -27.91 4.75 20.18
N THR A 317 -27.45 5.82 19.54
CA THR A 317 -26.25 5.84 18.70
C THR A 317 -25.06 5.21 19.44
N TYR A 318 -24.85 5.61 20.70
CA TYR A 318 -23.70 5.14 21.48
C TYR A 318 -23.88 3.74 22.06
N GLU A 319 -25.11 3.25 22.21
CA GLU A 319 -25.35 1.84 22.57
C GLU A 319 -24.88 0.92 21.44
N VAL A 320 -25.34 1.21 20.22
CA VAL A 320 -25.01 0.41 19.03
C VAL A 320 -23.52 0.50 18.70
N ILE A 321 -22.95 1.71 18.64
CA ILE A 321 -21.53 1.90 18.33
C ILE A 321 -20.62 1.17 19.33
N LYS A 322 -20.94 1.18 20.63
CA LYS A 322 -20.12 0.48 21.63
C LYS A 322 -20.15 -1.04 21.43
N ASN A 323 -21.29 -1.59 21.02
CA ASN A 323 -21.39 -3.00 20.68
C ASN A 323 -20.55 -3.33 19.42
N VAL A 324 -20.66 -2.50 18.37
CA VAL A 324 -19.84 -2.62 17.15
C VAL A 324 -18.34 -2.55 17.45
N ILE A 325 -17.89 -1.53 18.19
CA ILE A 325 -16.47 -1.37 18.57
C ILE A 325 -15.99 -2.57 19.38
N CYS A 326 -16.80 -3.09 20.32
CA CYS A 326 -16.43 -4.23 21.14
C CYS A 326 -16.25 -5.51 20.31
N ASP A 327 -17.18 -5.80 19.41
CA ASP A 327 -17.12 -6.96 18.52
C ASP A 327 -15.93 -6.87 17.56
N VAL A 328 -15.73 -5.73 16.90
CA VAL A 328 -14.61 -5.50 15.98
C VAL A 328 -13.28 -5.57 16.74
N ALA A 329 -13.15 -4.90 17.89
CA ALA A 329 -11.94 -5.01 18.70
C ALA A 329 -11.65 -6.44 19.19
N THR A 330 -12.66 -7.31 19.28
CA THR A 330 -12.50 -8.72 19.63
C THR A 330 -12.09 -9.57 18.43
N MET A 331 -12.67 -9.33 17.26
CA MET A 331 -12.38 -10.09 16.03
C MET A 331 -10.99 -9.79 15.45
N PHE A 332 -10.48 -8.57 15.65
CA PHE A 332 -9.20 -8.12 15.10
C PHE A 332 -8.13 -7.99 16.21
N PRO A 333 -7.01 -8.73 16.14
CA PRO A 333 -5.93 -8.61 17.11
C PRO A 333 -5.11 -7.32 16.95
N GLU A 334 -5.32 -6.57 15.87
CA GLU A 334 -4.57 -5.37 15.48
C GLU A 334 -4.62 -4.26 16.56
N PRO A 335 -3.48 -3.78 17.07
CA PRO A 335 -3.44 -2.69 18.05
C PRO A 335 -4.05 -1.36 17.56
N PHE A 336 -4.09 -1.13 16.26
CA PHE A 336 -4.76 0.04 15.68
C PHE A 336 -6.23 -0.26 15.39
N TYR A 337 -7.07 0.76 15.49
CA TYR A 337 -8.47 0.71 15.10
C TYR A 337 -8.74 1.98 14.29
N HIS A 338 -9.10 1.84 13.01
CA HIS A 338 -9.47 2.99 12.21
C HIS A 338 -10.94 3.30 12.45
N ALA A 339 -11.22 4.51 12.92
CA ALA A 339 -12.58 4.96 13.25
C ALA A 339 -13.11 5.97 12.22
N GLY A 340 -12.36 6.20 11.14
CA GLY A 340 -12.77 7.01 10.01
C GLY A 340 -12.83 8.49 10.34
N ALA A 341 -14.04 9.05 10.34
CA ALA A 341 -14.35 10.45 10.62
C ALA A 341 -13.91 11.43 9.53
N ASP A 342 -13.87 10.97 8.29
CA ASP A 342 -13.79 11.85 7.12
C ASP A 342 -15.15 12.48 6.79
N GLU A 343 -15.10 13.55 6.00
CA GLU A 343 -16.25 14.09 5.27
C GLU A 343 -17.58 14.25 6.04
N VAL A 344 -17.53 14.72 7.29
CA VAL A 344 -18.76 15.01 8.05
C VAL A 344 -19.49 16.21 7.43
N VAL A 345 -20.50 15.94 6.61
CA VAL A 345 -21.21 16.95 5.81
C VAL A 345 -22.23 17.73 6.64
N SER A 346 -22.09 19.07 6.61
CA SER A 346 -22.93 19.97 7.42
C SER A 346 -24.42 19.91 7.06
N GLY A 347 -24.74 19.75 5.78
CA GLY A 347 -26.12 19.72 5.30
C GLY A 347 -26.92 18.55 5.85
N CYS A 348 -26.29 17.37 5.98
CA CYS A 348 -26.92 16.18 6.55
C CYS A 348 -27.41 16.42 7.99
N TRP A 349 -26.51 16.87 8.86
CA TRP A 349 -26.86 17.16 10.25
C TRP A 349 -27.84 18.32 10.38
N LYS A 350 -27.74 19.35 9.54
CA LYS A 350 -28.73 20.45 9.49
C LYS A 350 -30.12 19.99 9.04
N ALA A 351 -30.27 18.82 8.42
CA ALA A 351 -31.57 18.26 8.06
C ALA A 351 -32.27 17.55 9.23
N ASP A 352 -31.55 17.18 10.29
CA ASP A 352 -32.11 16.49 11.45
C ASP A 352 -32.80 17.47 12.44
N PRO A 353 -34.07 17.25 12.85
CA PRO A 353 -34.80 18.18 13.75
C PRO A 353 -34.18 18.37 15.14
N SER A 354 -33.57 17.32 15.70
CA SER A 354 -32.93 17.39 17.01
C SER A 354 -31.64 18.20 16.95
N ILE A 355 -30.87 18.03 15.87
CA ILE A 355 -29.67 18.81 15.62
C ILE A 355 -30.00 20.26 15.28
N GLN A 356 -31.04 20.52 14.49
CA GLN A 356 -31.53 21.89 14.26
C GLN A 356 -31.85 22.60 15.58
N THR A 357 -32.49 21.89 16.51
CA THR A 357 -32.81 22.42 17.84
C THR A 357 -31.54 22.69 18.66
N PHE A 358 -30.54 21.82 18.59
CA PHE A 358 -29.25 22.04 19.25
C PHE A 358 -28.51 23.27 18.70
N LEU A 359 -28.45 23.42 17.37
CA LEU A 359 -27.82 24.57 16.72
C LEU A 359 -28.58 25.88 17.02
N ALA A 360 -29.91 25.85 17.06
CA ALA A 360 -30.74 27.01 17.44
C ALA A 360 -30.51 27.45 18.90
N ASN A 361 -30.01 26.55 19.75
CA ASN A 361 -29.66 26.80 21.15
C ASN A 361 -28.15 27.09 21.34
N ASN A 362 -27.50 27.71 20.35
CA ASN A 362 -26.07 28.07 20.33
C ASN A 362 -25.09 26.88 20.31
N GLY A 363 -25.54 25.68 19.98
CA GLY A 363 -24.65 24.57 19.66
C GLY A 363 -23.93 24.77 18.33
N THR A 364 -22.77 24.16 18.15
CA THR A 364 -22.02 24.16 16.87
C THR A 364 -21.86 22.76 16.30
N LEU A 365 -21.59 22.66 14.99
CA LEU A 365 -21.32 21.36 14.36
C LEU A 365 -20.04 20.71 14.92
N GLY A 366 -18.99 21.50 15.18
CA GLY A 366 -17.78 21.02 15.86
C GLY A 366 -18.09 20.44 17.24
N GLN A 367 -18.99 21.06 18.02
CA GLN A 367 -19.43 20.49 19.31
C GLN A 367 -20.16 19.15 19.15
N LEU A 368 -20.91 18.93 18.07
CA LEU A 368 -21.53 17.62 17.80
C LEU A 368 -20.47 16.55 17.54
N LEU A 369 -19.45 16.87 16.73
CA LEU A 369 -18.33 15.97 16.50
C LEU A 369 -17.52 15.74 17.78
N GLU A 370 -17.32 16.76 18.62
CA GLU A 370 -16.69 16.62 19.94
C GLU A 370 -17.48 15.71 20.87
N ILE A 371 -18.82 15.78 20.89
CA ILE A 371 -19.67 14.86 21.66
C ILE A 371 -19.46 13.42 21.16
N PHE A 372 -19.41 13.22 19.85
CA PHE A 372 -19.19 11.93 19.23
C PHE A 372 -17.81 11.34 19.60
N VAL A 373 -16.73 12.11 19.38
CA VAL A 373 -15.34 11.71 19.67
C VAL A 373 -15.16 11.44 21.16
N ASN A 374 -15.63 12.31 22.05
CA ASN A 374 -15.53 12.10 23.50
C ASN A 374 -16.29 10.85 23.99
N SER A 375 -17.29 10.39 23.24
CA SER A 375 -18.06 9.20 23.57
C SER A 375 -17.46 7.90 23.04
N THR A 376 -16.69 7.96 21.96
CA THR A 376 -16.15 6.79 21.24
C THR A 376 -14.67 6.57 21.50
N LEU A 377 -13.83 7.61 21.43
CA LEU A 377 -12.37 7.50 21.59
C LEU A 377 -11.97 6.85 22.92
N PRO A 378 -12.47 7.27 24.11
CA PRO A 378 -12.12 6.62 25.36
C PRO A 378 -12.53 5.14 25.41
N PHE A 379 -13.63 4.79 24.74
CA PHE A 379 -14.10 3.41 24.68
C PHE A 379 -13.17 2.54 23.80
N ILE A 380 -12.73 3.05 22.65
CA ILE A 380 -11.74 2.37 21.81
C ILE A 380 -10.41 2.19 22.57
N VAL A 381 -9.94 3.25 23.25
CA VAL A 381 -8.72 3.20 24.08
C VAL A 381 -8.85 2.19 25.23
N SER A 382 -10.04 2.05 25.84
CA SER A 382 -10.27 1.05 26.89
C SER A 382 -10.13 -0.41 26.42
N HIS A 383 -10.19 -0.66 25.10
CA HIS A 383 -9.90 -1.96 24.47
C HIS A 383 -8.41 -2.12 24.12
N ASN A 384 -7.53 -1.28 24.67
CA ASN A 384 -6.09 -1.23 24.39
C ASN A 384 -5.77 -0.95 22.91
N ARG A 385 -6.58 -0.12 22.26
CA ARG A 385 -6.38 0.28 20.86
C ARG A 385 -5.86 1.70 20.76
N THR A 386 -5.00 1.96 19.77
CA THR A 386 -4.68 3.31 19.28
C THR A 386 -5.62 3.63 18.14
N VAL A 387 -6.29 4.78 18.17
CA VAL A 387 -7.25 5.14 17.14
C VAL A 387 -6.54 5.79 15.96
N VAL A 388 -6.97 5.42 14.77
CA VAL A 388 -6.65 6.12 13.53
C VAL A 388 -7.91 6.85 13.07
N TYR A 389 -7.79 8.12 12.74
CA TYR A 389 -8.83 8.91 12.10
C TYR A 389 -8.28 9.47 10.78
N TRP A 390 -9.15 9.73 9.81
CA TRP A 390 -8.84 10.61 8.70
C TRP A 390 -8.57 12.03 9.22
N GLU A 391 -7.78 12.79 8.46
CA GLU A 391 -7.31 14.11 8.89
C GLU A 391 -8.41 15.15 9.13
N ASP A 392 -9.58 14.97 8.51
CA ASP A 392 -10.75 15.84 8.57
C ASP A 392 -11.18 16.14 10.00
N VAL A 393 -11.11 15.14 10.89
CA VAL A 393 -11.45 15.29 12.30
C VAL A 393 -10.73 16.47 12.95
N LEU A 394 -9.52 16.80 12.49
CA LEU A 394 -8.71 17.92 12.95
C LEU A 394 -8.63 19.08 11.95
N LEU A 395 -8.59 18.78 10.65
CA LEU A 395 -8.22 19.75 9.60
C LEU A 395 -9.39 20.29 8.79
N ASP A 396 -10.59 19.69 8.87
CA ASP A 396 -11.74 20.23 8.14
C ASP A 396 -12.04 21.68 8.57
N ALA A 397 -12.47 22.51 7.63
CA ALA A 397 -12.67 23.94 7.89
C ALA A 397 -13.95 24.25 8.69
N THR A 398 -14.92 23.33 8.68
CA THR A 398 -16.29 23.58 9.18
C THR A 398 -16.64 22.69 10.38
N VAL A 399 -16.30 21.40 10.31
CA VAL A 399 -16.65 20.37 11.28
C VAL A 399 -15.38 19.64 11.69
N ASN A 400 -14.65 20.26 12.62
CA ASN A 400 -13.48 19.68 13.27
C ASN A 400 -13.67 19.65 14.78
N VAL A 401 -12.73 19.02 15.46
CA VAL A 401 -12.63 19.06 16.92
C VAL A 401 -11.36 19.76 17.37
N SER A 402 -11.40 20.34 18.57
CA SER A 402 -10.19 20.88 19.19
C SER A 402 -9.14 19.79 19.41
N ALA A 403 -7.86 20.11 19.21
CA ALA A 403 -6.75 19.22 19.53
C ALA A 403 -6.77 18.75 21.01
N SER A 404 -7.43 19.48 21.91
CA SER A 404 -7.58 19.07 23.31
C SER A 404 -8.45 17.82 23.52
N VAL A 405 -9.30 17.45 22.56
CA VAL A 405 -10.12 16.23 22.63
C VAL A 405 -9.51 15.04 21.86
N LEU A 406 -8.37 15.25 21.20
CA LEU A 406 -7.64 14.23 20.43
C LEU A 406 -6.22 14.05 21.01
N PRO A 407 -6.03 13.34 22.14
CA PRO A 407 -4.70 13.09 22.71
C PRO A 407 -3.75 12.40 21.71
N PRO A 408 -2.61 13.03 21.32
CA PRO A 408 -1.69 12.48 20.31
C PRO A 408 -1.09 11.10 20.67
N GLU A 409 -0.98 10.78 21.96
CA GLU A 409 -0.51 9.48 22.44
C GLU A 409 -1.44 8.32 22.05
N ASN A 410 -2.74 8.60 21.89
CA ASN A 410 -3.77 7.62 21.54
C ASN A 410 -4.31 7.77 20.11
N THR A 411 -3.88 8.81 19.39
CA THR A 411 -4.40 9.15 18.06
C THR A 411 -3.29 9.15 17.00
N ILE A 412 -3.62 8.59 15.84
CA ILE A 412 -2.86 8.68 14.59
C ILE A 412 -3.79 9.33 13.56
N LEU A 413 -3.27 10.20 12.71
CA LEU A 413 -4.05 10.81 11.64
C LEU A 413 -3.60 10.29 10.27
N GLN A 414 -4.56 9.88 9.44
CA GLN A 414 -4.31 9.46 8.07
C GLN A 414 -4.58 10.63 7.11
N THR A 415 -3.58 11.01 6.32
CA THR A 415 -3.64 12.17 5.44
C THR A 415 -4.11 11.78 4.05
N TRP A 416 -4.94 12.60 3.41
CA TRP A 416 -5.39 12.35 2.05
C TRP A 416 -5.53 13.61 1.19
N ASN A 417 -5.67 14.80 1.77
CA ASN A 417 -5.70 16.06 1.03
C ASN A 417 -4.37 16.82 1.07
N ASN A 418 -4.20 17.71 0.10
CA ASN A 418 -3.12 18.72 0.03
C ASN A 418 -1.69 18.16 0.20
N GLY A 419 -1.45 16.89 -0.12
CA GLY A 419 -0.13 16.30 -0.23
C GLY A 419 0.79 16.52 0.99
N PRO A 420 2.06 16.94 0.77
CA PRO A 420 3.01 17.21 1.85
C PRO A 420 2.54 18.25 2.87
N ASP A 421 1.66 19.19 2.49
CA ASP A 421 1.29 20.31 3.35
C ASP A 421 0.42 19.85 4.53
N ASN A 422 -0.57 18.99 4.31
CA ASN A 422 -1.35 18.45 5.43
C ASN A 422 -0.54 17.47 6.27
N THR A 423 0.34 16.68 5.64
CA THR A 423 1.31 15.84 6.36
C THR A 423 2.13 16.70 7.33
N LYS A 424 2.66 17.85 6.86
CA LYS A 424 3.37 18.83 7.68
C LYS A 424 2.52 19.37 8.82
N LYS A 425 1.28 19.81 8.56
CA LYS A 425 0.38 20.33 9.60
C LYS A 425 0.19 19.31 10.72
N ILE A 426 -0.08 18.05 10.39
CA ILE A 426 -0.34 16.97 11.36
C ILE A 426 0.87 16.72 12.25
N VAL A 427 2.05 16.52 11.65
CA VAL A 427 3.26 16.21 12.43
C VAL A 427 3.77 17.43 13.21
N SER A 428 3.61 18.65 12.68
CA SER A 428 3.92 19.88 13.42
C SER A 428 3.00 20.08 14.63
N SER A 429 1.79 19.51 14.61
CA SER A 429 0.87 19.47 15.76
C SER A 429 1.15 18.31 16.73
N GLY A 430 2.20 17.51 16.49
CA GLY A 430 2.66 16.45 17.39
C GLY A 430 2.00 15.08 17.16
N TYR A 431 1.16 14.94 16.14
CA TYR A 431 0.51 13.67 15.82
C TYR A 431 1.39 12.78 14.95
N ARG A 432 1.22 11.47 15.13
CA ARG A 432 1.73 10.48 14.18
C ARG A 432 0.87 10.49 12.93
N ALA A 433 1.51 10.33 11.76
CA ALA A 433 0.84 10.38 10.46
C ALA A 433 0.98 9.07 9.68
N ILE A 434 -0.11 8.64 9.03
CA ILE A 434 -0.10 7.67 7.92
C ILE A 434 -0.39 8.46 6.64
N VAL A 435 0.49 8.39 5.65
CA VAL A 435 0.37 9.21 4.43
C VAL A 435 -0.38 8.46 3.34
N SER A 436 -1.52 9.00 2.91
CA SER A 436 -2.38 8.45 1.85
C SER A 436 -2.82 9.54 0.85
N SER A 437 -2.04 10.62 0.71
CA SER A 437 -2.31 11.77 -0.16
C SER A 437 -2.88 11.39 -1.54
N SER A 438 -4.09 11.85 -1.86
CA SER A 438 -4.85 11.50 -3.06
C SER A 438 -4.14 11.88 -4.35
N ASP A 439 -3.34 12.96 -4.34
CA ASP A 439 -2.47 13.37 -5.44
C ASP A 439 -1.49 12.28 -5.91
N PHE A 440 -1.17 11.32 -5.02
CA PHE A 440 -0.16 10.29 -5.27
C PHE A 440 -0.69 8.87 -5.09
N TYR A 441 -1.49 8.60 -4.06
CA TYR A 441 -1.72 7.24 -3.53
C TYR A 441 -3.16 6.72 -3.70
N TYR A 442 -4.09 7.50 -4.26
CA TYR A 442 -5.43 7.00 -4.61
C TYR A 442 -5.37 6.24 -5.95
N LEU A 443 -5.79 4.98 -5.93
CA LEU A 443 -5.69 4.05 -7.05
C LEU A 443 -6.95 4.04 -7.93
N ASP A 444 -8.06 4.54 -7.40
CA ASP A 444 -9.37 4.70 -8.03
C ASP A 444 -9.43 5.87 -9.03
N CYS A 445 -8.58 6.89 -8.88
CA CYS A 445 -8.59 8.10 -9.71
C CYS A 445 -8.36 7.83 -11.21
N GLY A 446 -8.95 8.69 -12.05
CA GLY A 446 -8.73 8.71 -13.50
C GLY A 446 -9.63 7.77 -14.31
N HIS A 447 -10.73 7.30 -13.71
CA HIS A 447 -11.74 6.46 -14.37
C HIS A 447 -13.06 7.19 -14.68
N GLY A 448 -13.03 8.52 -14.60
CA GLY A 448 -14.19 9.40 -14.72
C GLY A 448 -14.95 9.52 -13.41
N ASP A 449 -16.13 10.14 -13.45
CA ASP A 449 -17.12 9.95 -12.38
C ASP A 449 -17.97 8.69 -12.62
N TRP A 450 -18.78 8.34 -11.63
CA TRP A 450 -19.71 7.22 -11.66
C TRP A 450 -21.17 7.66 -11.53
N LEU A 451 -21.43 8.98 -11.52
CA LEU A 451 -22.74 9.54 -11.24
C LEU A 451 -23.70 9.25 -12.40
N GLY A 452 -24.97 9.02 -12.06
CA GLY A 452 -26.04 8.87 -13.03
C GLY A 452 -26.64 10.21 -13.44
N ASN A 453 -27.05 10.33 -14.72
CA ASN A 453 -27.73 11.52 -15.26
C ASN A 453 -26.96 12.83 -15.05
N ASP A 454 -25.68 12.84 -15.40
CA ASP A 454 -24.84 14.03 -15.30
C ASP A 454 -24.66 14.72 -16.67
N SER A 455 -25.28 15.90 -16.81
CA SER A 455 -25.18 16.73 -18.01
C SER A 455 -23.81 17.36 -18.23
N THR A 456 -22.88 17.25 -17.27
CA THR A 456 -21.48 17.68 -17.48
C THR A 456 -20.84 16.91 -18.63
N HIS A 457 -21.32 15.69 -18.94
CA HIS A 457 -20.88 14.87 -20.07
C HIS A 457 -21.49 15.26 -21.42
N ASP A 458 -22.52 16.12 -21.44
CA ASP A 458 -23.19 16.60 -22.66
C ASP A 458 -22.39 17.72 -23.37
N GLN A 459 -21.07 17.50 -23.54
CA GLN A 459 -20.19 18.47 -24.18
C GLN A 459 -20.06 18.22 -25.69
N PRO A 460 -19.95 19.28 -26.52
CA PRO A 460 -19.62 19.14 -27.93
C PRO A 460 -18.27 18.43 -28.15
N PRO A 461 -18.08 17.72 -29.28
CA PRO A 461 -16.78 17.17 -29.64
C PRO A 461 -15.68 18.25 -29.68
N GLY A 462 -14.53 17.96 -29.06
CA GLY A 462 -13.38 18.88 -29.00
C GLY A 462 -13.29 19.75 -27.74
N THR A 463 -14.27 19.65 -26.84
CA THR A 463 -14.17 20.24 -25.49
C THR A 463 -13.19 19.43 -24.63
N ASP A 464 -12.28 20.11 -23.93
CA ASP A 464 -11.43 19.48 -22.92
C ASP A 464 -12.30 19.04 -21.73
N GLN A 465 -12.37 17.73 -21.50
CA GLN A 465 -13.15 17.14 -20.40
C GLN A 465 -12.35 17.07 -19.09
N GLY A 466 -11.12 17.58 -19.07
CA GLY A 466 -10.25 17.56 -17.89
C GLY A 466 -10.05 16.14 -17.38
N ASN A 467 -10.45 15.89 -16.13
CA ASN A 467 -10.36 14.58 -15.48
C ASN A 467 -11.55 13.64 -15.76
N GLY A 468 -12.45 14.00 -16.69
CA GLY A 468 -13.61 13.20 -17.06
C GLY A 468 -14.62 12.98 -15.92
N GLY A 469 -14.65 13.89 -14.95
CA GLY A 469 -15.48 13.80 -13.74
C GLY A 469 -14.79 13.19 -12.52
N SER A 470 -13.64 12.52 -12.69
CA SER A 470 -12.89 11.96 -11.56
C SER A 470 -12.32 13.09 -10.69
N TRP A 471 -12.84 13.24 -9.47
CA TRP A 471 -12.50 14.35 -8.57
C TRP A 471 -11.00 14.41 -8.25
N CYS A 472 -10.37 13.25 -8.07
CA CYS A 472 -8.94 13.10 -7.80
C CYS A 472 -8.11 12.78 -9.04
N GLY A 473 -8.66 12.92 -10.25
CA GLY A 473 -7.92 12.69 -11.48
C GLY A 473 -6.66 13.57 -11.60
N PRO A 474 -5.69 13.21 -12.46
CA PRO A 474 -5.70 12.07 -13.39
C PRO A 474 -5.34 10.75 -12.69
N PHE A 475 -5.33 9.66 -13.46
CA PHE A 475 -4.83 8.34 -13.04
C PHE A 475 -3.40 8.44 -12.48
N LYS A 476 -3.18 7.84 -11.32
CA LYS A 476 -1.86 7.84 -10.66
C LYS A 476 -1.00 6.73 -11.26
N THR A 477 -0.01 7.11 -12.06
CA THR A 477 0.95 6.17 -12.63
C THR A 477 1.85 5.57 -11.55
N TRP A 478 2.49 4.43 -11.83
CA TRP A 478 3.46 3.85 -10.90
C TRP A 478 4.63 4.81 -10.65
N GLN A 479 5.02 5.65 -11.63
CA GLN A 479 6.07 6.67 -11.45
C GLN A 479 5.65 7.76 -10.47
N THR A 480 4.39 8.22 -10.55
CA THR A 480 3.81 9.20 -9.60
C THR A 480 3.90 8.66 -8.18
N ILE A 481 3.45 7.42 -7.98
CA ILE A 481 3.49 6.73 -6.68
C ILE A 481 4.94 6.55 -6.20
N TYR A 482 5.83 6.03 -7.06
CA TYR A 482 7.22 5.74 -6.70
C TYR A 482 7.99 7.01 -6.29
N ASN A 483 7.73 8.13 -6.98
CA ASN A 483 8.48 9.36 -6.80
C ASN A 483 8.02 10.19 -5.59
N TYR A 484 6.91 9.85 -4.94
CA TYR A 484 6.45 10.61 -3.78
C TYR A 484 7.40 10.44 -2.58
N ASP A 485 7.93 11.55 -2.09
CA ASP A 485 8.70 11.60 -0.84
C ASP A 485 7.74 12.00 0.29
N ILE A 486 7.24 11.01 1.04
CA ILE A 486 6.23 11.24 2.09
C ILE A 486 6.73 12.07 3.28
N THR A 487 8.04 12.35 3.34
CA THR A 487 8.66 13.23 4.35
C THR A 487 9.17 14.54 3.75
N TYR A 488 8.78 14.89 2.53
CA TYR A 488 9.16 16.15 1.90
C TYR A 488 8.70 17.35 2.73
N GLY A 489 9.60 18.34 2.92
CA GLY A 489 9.29 19.56 3.68
C GLY A 489 9.25 19.38 5.21
N LEU A 490 9.52 18.17 5.73
CA LEU A 490 9.57 17.89 7.15
C LEU A 490 10.99 18.07 7.71
N SER A 491 11.09 18.51 8.97
CA SER A 491 12.33 18.40 9.76
C SER A 491 12.60 16.95 10.16
N GLU A 492 13.80 16.66 10.67
CA GLU A 492 14.15 15.30 11.12
C GLU A 492 13.24 14.80 12.26
N GLU A 493 12.82 15.68 13.18
CA GLU A 493 11.93 15.29 14.28
C GLU A 493 10.50 15.04 13.79
N GLU A 494 10.00 15.87 12.87
CA GLU A 494 8.69 15.68 12.25
C GLU A 494 8.63 14.41 11.40
N ALA A 495 9.71 14.11 10.66
CA ALA A 495 9.80 12.91 9.85
C ALA A 495 9.68 11.61 10.68
N LYS A 496 10.09 11.62 11.96
CA LYS A 496 9.92 10.48 12.89
C LYS A 496 8.47 10.20 13.25
N LEU A 497 7.58 11.18 13.09
CA LEU A 497 6.15 11.02 13.35
C LEU A 497 5.42 10.40 12.15
N VAL A 498 6.04 10.35 10.97
CA VAL A 498 5.50 9.66 9.80
C VAL A 498 5.73 8.15 9.93
N LEU A 499 4.65 7.39 10.17
CA LEU A 499 4.71 5.94 10.36
C LEU A 499 4.97 5.18 9.05
N GLY A 500 4.60 5.82 7.93
CA GLY A 500 4.68 5.31 6.57
C GLY A 500 3.48 5.76 5.76
N GLY A 501 2.96 4.92 4.87
CA GLY A 501 1.85 5.29 3.98
C GLY A 501 1.06 4.12 3.44
N GLU A 502 -0.07 4.44 2.84
CA GLU A 502 -0.99 3.50 2.22
C GLU A 502 -1.42 3.98 0.84
N VAL A 503 -1.52 3.04 -0.10
CA VAL A 503 -2.31 3.28 -1.31
C VAL A 503 -3.76 2.91 -1.01
N ALA A 504 -4.70 3.71 -1.49
CA ALA A 504 -6.12 3.48 -1.28
C ALA A 504 -6.80 3.06 -2.58
N LEU A 505 -7.55 1.96 -2.54
CA LEU A 505 -8.51 1.62 -3.57
C LEU A 505 -9.92 1.77 -2.98
N TRP A 506 -10.49 2.95 -3.19
CA TRP A 506 -11.93 3.16 -3.08
C TRP A 506 -12.66 2.42 -4.20
N SER A 507 -13.85 1.91 -3.89
CA SER A 507 -14.50 0.88 -4.70
C SER A 507 -15.81 1.30 -5.34
N GLU A 508 -16.08 2.59 -5.54
CA GLU A 508 -17.24 3.07 -6.28
C GLU A 508 -17.27 2.49 -7.71
N GLN A 509 -16.08 2.36 -8.32
CA GLN A 509 -15.87 1.77 -9.65
C GLN A 509 -14.86 0.60 -9.64
N ALA A 510 -14.73 -0.10 -8.51
CA ALA A 510 -13.90 -1.29 -8.40
C ALA A 510 -14.65 -2.43 -7.73
N ASP A 511 -14.48 -3.63 -8.29
CA ASP A 511 -15.01 -4.89 -7.78
C ASP A 511 -13.99 -6.01 -8.09
N PRO A 512 -14.30 -7.30 -7.83
CA PRO A 512 -13.39 -8.40 -8.15
C PRO A 512 -12.88 -8.46 -9.60
N THR A 513 -13.58 -7.85 -10.56
CA THR A 513 -13.19 -7.88 -11.98
C THR A 513 -11.97 -7.03 -12.28
N VAL A 514 -11.81 -5.91 -11.55
CA VAL A 514 -10.73 -4.93 -11.76
C VAL A 514 -9.77 -4.79 -10.57
N LEU A 515 -10.01 -5.50 -9.46
CA LEU A 515 -9.17 -5.47 -8.25
C LEU A 515 -7.67 -5.51 -8.54
N ASP A 516 -7.20 -6.56 -9.22
CA ASP A 516 -5.78 -6.80 -9.45
C ASP A 516 -5.12 -5.72 -10.30
N PRO A 517 -5.64 -5.36 -11.49
CA PRO A 517 -5.01 -4.33 -12.30
C PRO A 517 -5.11 -2.94 -11.66
N ARG A 518 -6.10 -2.68 -10.78
CA ARG A 518 -6.15 -1.43 -10.02
C ARG A 518 -5.02 -1.36 -9.00
N ILE A 519 -4.77 -2.41 -8.23
CA ILE A 519 -3.74 -2.40 -7.19
C ILE A 519 -2.33 -2.60 -7.77
N TRP A 520 -2.16 -3.56 -8.68
CA TRP A 520 -0.86 -4.06 -9.09
C TRP A 520 -0.54 -3.70 -10.54
N PRO A 521 0.69 -3.23 -10.85
CA PRO A 521 1.87 -3.15 -9.98
C PRO A 521 2.06 -1.77 -9.32
N ARG A 522 1.04 -0.92 -9.29
CA ARG A 522 1.12 0.43 -8.71
C ARG A 522 1.45 0.41 -7.21
N ALA A 523 0.81 -0.46 -6.43
CA ALA A 523 1.14 -0.67 -5.02
C ALA A 523 2.57 -1.22 -4.81
N SER A 524 3.10 -1.99 -5.77
CA SER A 524 4.50 -2.44 -5.74
C SER A 524 5.47 -1.26 -5.75
N ALA A 525 5.15 -0.19 -6.48
CA ALA A 525 5.95 1.03 -6.53
C ALA A 525 6.05 1.71 -5.15
N MET A 526 4.92 1.86 -4.45
CA MET A 526 4.93 2.38 -3.08
C MET A 526 5.71 1.45 -2.16
N ALA A 527 5.52 0.13 -2.29
CA ALA A 527 6.16 -0.85 -1.44
C ALA A 527 7.70 -0.72 -1.47
N GLU A 528 8.31 -0.52 -2.64
CA GLU A 528 9.75 -0.27 -2.71
C GLU A 528 10.16 1.10 -2.18
N ALA A 529 9.40 2.16 -2.51
CA ALA A 529 9.66 3.50 -2.00
C ALA A 529 9.68 3.54 -0.47
N LEU A 530 8.78 2.81 0.20
CA LEU A 530 8.71 2.76 1.66
C LEU A 530 9.60 1.67 2.30
N TRP A 531 10.08 0.71 1.51
CA TRP A 531 11.00 -0.33 1.97
C TRP A 531 12.45 0.14 1.92
N SER A 532 12.93 0.58 0.75
CA SER A 532 14.35 0.95 0.55
C SER A 532 14.58 2.33 -0.04
N GLY A 533 13.51 3.10 -0.26
CA GLY A 533 13.58 4.47 -0.77
C GLY A 533 13.46 4.52 -2.29
N ASN A 534 13.23 5.73 -2.80
CA ASN A 534 13.17 6.00 -4.25
C ASN A 534 14.42 6.73 -4.77
N ARG A 535 15.51 6.74 -3.99
CA ARG A 535 16.78 7.38 -4.31
C ARG A 535 17.93 6.38 -4.42
N ASP A 536 18.89 6.67 -5.27
CA ASP A 536 20.16 5.94 -5.38
C ASP A 536 21.20 6.42 -4.35
N GLU A 537 22.40 5.87 -4.42
CA GLU A 537 23.52 6.20 -3.52
C GLU A 537 23.99 7.66 -3.66
N ALA A 538 23.69 8.32 -4.80
CA ALA A 538 23.95 9.75 -5.03
C ALA A 538 22.78 10.65 -4.59
N GLY A 539 21.70 10.07 -4.07
CA GLY A 539 20.50 10.81 -3.66
C GLY A 539 19.56 11.18 -4.81
N MET A 540 19.81 10.70 -6.02
CA MET A 540 18.98 10.99 -7.20
C MET A 540 17.79 10.03 -7.29
N LYS A 541 16.67 10.51 -7.84
CA LYS A 541 15.50 9.66 -8.06
C LYS A 541 15.85 8.51 -9.01
N ARG A 542 15.53 7.28 -8.58
CA ARG A 542 15.91 6.06 -9.32
C ARG A 542 14.75 5.36 -10.04
N TYR A 543 13.66 6.08 -10.34
CA TYR A 543 12.49 5.47 -11.02
C TYR A 543 12.88 4.86 -12.37
N ALA A 544 13.77 5.52 -13.13
CA ALA A 544 14.24 5.00 -14.42
C ALA A 544 14.87 3.60 -14.27
N GLU A 545 15.70 3.42 -13.24
CA GLU A 545 16.33 2.14 -12.91
C GLU A 545 15.34 1.11 -12.35
N ALA A 546 14.33 1.57 -11.60
CA ALA A 546 13.24 0.71 -11.11
C ALA A 546 12.33 0.16 -12.23
N THR A 547 12.28 0.81 -13.41
CA THR A 547 11.39 0.42 -14.52
C THR A 547 11.61 -1.04 -14.95
N ASP A 548 12.86 -1.45 -15.15
CA ASP A 548 13.17 -2.82 -15.59
C ASP A 548 12.87 -3.85 -14.51
N ARG A 549 13.16 -3.51 -13.24
CA ARG A 549 12.81 -4.38 -12.11
C ARG A 549 11.31 -4.52 -11.94
N LEU A 550 10.54 -3.44 -12.07
CA LEU A 550 9.09 -3.46 -11.90
C LEU A 550 8.41 -4.24 -13.02
N ASN A 551 8.88 -4.10 -14.27
CA ASN A 551 8.39 -4.92 -15.38
C ASN A 551 8.62 -6.41 -15.11
N GLU A 552 9.82 -6.77 -14.67
CA GLU A 552 10.16 -8.15 -14.34
C GLU A 552 9.32 -8.68 -13.17
N TRP A 553 9.16 -7.86 -12.13
CA TRP A 553 8.34 -8.19 -10.98
C TRP A 553 6.87 -8.37 -11.33
N ARG A 554 6.31 -7.49 -12.16
CA ARG A 554 4.95 -7.59 -12.68
C ARG A 554 4.73 -8.92 -13.40
N GLN A 555 5.66 -9.35 -14.27
CA GLN A 555 5.54 -10.65 -14.95
C GLN A 555 5.52 -11.81 -13.96
N ARG A 556 6.34 -11.72 -12.91
CA ARG A 556 6.37 -12.73 -11.86
C ARG A 556 5.11 -12.75 -11.01
N MET A 557 4.50 -11.59 -10.72
CA MET A 557 3.21 -11.54 -10.05
C MET A 557 2.11 -12.19 -10.91
N VAL A 558 2.14 -11.97 -12.22
CA VAL A 558 1.24 -12.63 -13.18
C VAL A 558 1.44 -14.15 -13.19
N SER A 559 2.68 -14.63 -13.17
CA SER A 559 2.95 -16.08 -13.11
C SER A 559 2.52 -16.72 -11.78
N ARG A 560 2.44 -15.92 -10.70
CA ARG A 560 1.88 -16.31 -9.39
C ARG A 560 0.36 -16.14 -9.28
N GLY A 561 -0.32 -15.72 -10.36
CA GLY A 561 -1.78 -15.67 -10.43
C GLY A 561 -2.44 -14.32 -10.13
N VAL A 562 -1.67 -13.24 -10.01
CA VAL A 562 -2.20 -11.87 -9.86
C VAL A 562 -2.32 -11.21 -11.22
N ARG A 563 -3.51 -10.71 -11.60
CA ARG A 563 -3.76 -10.07 -12.90
C ARG A 563 -3.25 -8.62 -12.94
N ALA A 564 -1.97 -8.42 -12.62
CA ALA A 564 -1.34 -7.09 -12.58
C ALA A 564 -1.34 -6.40 -13.96
N GLU A 565 -1.62 -5.10 -13.97
CA GLU A 565 -1.64 -4.27 -15.18
C GLU A 565 -0.25 -4.23 -15.87
N PRO A 566 -0.15 -4.27 -17.21
CA PRO A 566 1.10 -4.00 -17.91
C PRO A 566 1.48 -2.51 -17.81
N ILE A 567 2.74 -2.19 -17.52
CA ILE A 567 3.22 -0.80 -17.44
C ILE A 567 3.92 -0.30 -18.71
N GLN A 568 4.33 -1.21 -19.60
CA GLN A 568 4.96 -0.92 -20.88
C GLN A 568 4.61 -2.00 -21.92
N PRO A 569 4.68 -1.68 -23.23
CA PRO A 569 4.66 -2.70 -24.28
C PRO A 569 5.75 -3.76 -24.04
N LEU A 570 5.44 -5.03 -24.35
CA LEU A 570 6.40 -6.13 -24.19
C LEU A 570 7.69 -5.92 -25.00
N TRP A 571 7.63 -5.14 -26.08
CA TRP A 571 8.81 -4.75 -26.84
C TRP A 571 9.80 -3.93 -26.00
N CYS A 572 9.31 -3.02 -25.15
CA CYS A 572 10.17 -2.24 -24.23
C CYS A 572 10.87 -3.15 -23.22
N VAL A 573 10.13 -4.11 -22.67
CA VAL A 573 10.68 -5.09 -21.73
C VAL A 573 11.79 -5.91 -22.41
N LYS A 574 11.62 -6.31 -23.68
CA LYS A 574 12.65 -7.04 -24.44
C LYS A 574 13.82 -6.18 -24.91
N ASN A 575 13.68 -4.86 -24.91
CA ASN A 575 14.69 -3.92 -25.38
C ASN A 575 14.90 -2.81 -24.34
N PRO A 576 15.53 -3.11 -23.18
CA PRO A 576 15.72 -2.15 -22.10
C PRO A 576 16.36 -0.85 -22.59
N GLY A 577 15.87 0.29 -22.10
CA GLY A 577 16.32 1.62 -22.46
C GLY A 577 15.78 2.17 -23.79
N MET A 578 15.27 1.34 -24.70
CA MET A 578 14.78 1.79 -26.01
C MET A 578 13.42 2.49 -25.96
N CYS A 579 12.73 2.45 -24.82
CA CYS A 579 11.47 3.17 -24.58
C CYS A 579 11.65 4.36 -23.62
N ASN A 580 12.89 4.78 -23.36
CA ASN A 580 13.14 5.95 -22.54
C ASN A 580 12.82 7.22 -23.33
N ALA A 581 12.09 8.15 -22.71
CA ALA A 581 11.99 9.51 -23.22
C ALA A 581 13.35 10.22 -23.07
N GLN A 582 13.63 11.19 -23.95
CA GLN A 582 14.81 12.05 -23.81
C GLN A 582 14.74 12.80 -22.48
N PRO A 583 15.86 12.94 -21.74
CA PRO A 583 15.92 13.84 -20.59
C PRO A 583 15.52 15.24 -21.07
N ILE A 584 14.54 15.85 -20.42
CA ILE A 584 14.13 17.24 -20.66
C ILE A 584 15.04 18.16 -19.82
#